data_AF-A0A496C8R7-F1
#
_entry.id   AF-A0A496C8R7-F1
#
_cell.length_a   1.000
_cell.length_b   1.000
_cell.length_c   1.000
_cell.angle_alpha   90.00
_cell.angle_beta   90.00
_cell.angle_gamma   90.00
#
_symmetry.space_group_name_H-M   'P 1'
#
loop_
_entity.id
_entity.type
_entity.pdbx_description
1 polymer ?
#
loop_
_entity_poly.entity_id
_entity_poly.type
_entity_poly.pdbx_seq_one_letter_code
_entity_poly.pdbx_strand_id
1 'polypeptide(L)' 'MSKICQITGKRAMVGNNVSHSKRRTKRKFNVNLFTKKFYWVEQDCWVSLNISAAGLRTINKLGLDAAIKMAAEKGYLNA' A
#
# COMPACT_ATOMS: atom_id res chain seq x y z
N MET A 1 2.47 -12.68 4.60
CA MET A 1 2.13 -11.53 3.73
C MET A 1 3.18 -10.45 3.86
N SER A 2 3.74 -10.02 2.74
CA SER A 2 4.63 -8.87 2.66
C SER A 2 3.87 -7.59 3.05
N LYS A 3 4.44 -6.75 3.93
CA LYS A 3 3.85 -5.45 4.35
C LYS A 3 4.02 -4.40 3.25
N ILE A 4 3.41 -4.64 2.09
CA ILE A 4 3.49 -3.79 0.90
C ILE A 4 2.07 -3.40 0.49
N CYS A 5 1.89 -2.14 0.07
CA CYS A 5 0.64 -1.69 -0.51
C CYS A 5 0.53 -2.17 -1.96
N GLN A 6 -0.52 -2.93 -2.29
CA GLN A 6 -0.71 -3.54 -3.62
C GLN A 6 -0.98 -2.52 -4.74
N ILE A 7 -1.45 -1.31 -4.43
CA ILE A 7 -1.72 -0.26 -5.43
C ILE A 7 -0.50 0.64 -5.65
N THR A 8 0.22 0.98 -4.59
CA THR A 8 1.28 2.01 -4.65
C THR A 8 2.69 1.45 -4.54
N GLY A 9 2.85 0.15 -4.25
CA GLY A 9 4.14 -0.49 -4.02
C GLY A 9 4.88 -0.01 -2.75
N LYS A 10 4.24 0.83 -1.92
CA LYS A 10 4.87 1.38 -0.71
C LYS A 10 5.27 0.26 0.25
N ARG A 11 6.56 0.26 0.61
CA ARG A 11 7.19 -0.66 1.55
C ARG A 11 7.70 0.07 2.79
N ALA A 12 7.93 -0.69 3.86
CA ALA A 12 8.48 -0.14 5.09
C ALA A 12 9.85 0.51 4.83
N MET A 13 10.09 1.67 5.45
CA MET A 13 11.37 2.37 5.38
C MET A 13 12.22 2.02 6.61
N VAL A 14 13.54 1.94 6.44
CA VAL A 14 14.48 1.74 7.55
C VAL A 14 15.08 3.09 7.93
N GLY A 15 15.20 3.36 9.22
CA GLY A 15 15.94 4.52 9.71
C GLY A 15 16.34 4.35 11.17
N ASN A 16 16.55 5.45 11.88
CA ASN A 16 16.96 5.44 13.28
C ASN A 16 15.93 6.13 14.18
N ASN A 17 15.81 5.68 15.42
CA ASN A 17 15.31 6.49 16.51
C ASN A 17 16.48 7.29 17.09
N VAL A 18 16.32 8.60 17.24
CA VAL A 18 17.37 9.50 17.74
C VAL A 18 16.93 10.04 19.08
N SER A 19 17.68 9.74 20.14
CA SER A 19 17.40 10.27 21.48
C SER A 19 17.83 11.74 21.61
N HIS A 20 17.45 12.37 22.72
CA HIS A 20 17.93 13.70 23.11
C HIS A 20 19.47 13.77 23.14
N SER A 21 20.12 12.74 23.66
CA SER A 21 21.59 12.56 23.65
C SER A 21 22.19 12.13 22.31
N LYS A 22 21.41 12.20 21.21
CA LYS A 22 21.78 11.78 19.85
C LYS A 22 22.19 10.30 19.72
N ARG A 23 21.79 9.43 20.66
CA ARG A 23 21.95 7.98 20.52
C ARG A 23 21.04 7.48 19.40
N ARG A 24 21.62 6.77 18.43
CA ARG A 24 20.91 6.25 17.25
C ARG A 24 20.65 4.76 17.42
N THR A 25 19.38 4.35 17.42
CA THR A 25 18.97 2.93 17.40
C THR A 25 18.19 2.63 16.14
N LYS A 26 18.39 1.46 15.52
CA LYS A 26 17.68 1.11 14.27
C LYS A 26 16.18 0.96 14.52
N ARG A 27 15.36 1.50 13.63
CA ARG A 27 13.90 1.31 13.62
C ARG A 27 13.35 1.08 12.22
N LYS A 28 12.19 0.44 12.14
CA LYS A 28 11.42 0.28 10.91
C LYS A 28 10.19 1.18 10.95
N PHE A 29 10.00 1.98 9.91
CA PHE A 29 8.81 2.78 9.67
C PHE A 29 7.83 1.96 8.84
N ASN A 30 6.83 1.41 9.52
CA ASN A 30 5.82 0.58 8.86
C ASN A 30 4.87 1.46 8.02
N VAL A 31 4.37 0.89 6.92
CA VAL A 31 3.30 1.50 6.14
C VAL A 31 1.98 1.28 6.87
N ASN A 32 1.11 2.29 6.88
CA ASN A 32 -0.25 2.20 7.41
C ASN A 32 -1.12 1.39 6.44
N LEU A 33 -1.18 0.07 6.61
CA LEU A 33 -1.87 -0.88 5.74
C LEU A 33 -3.19 -1.33 6.36
N PHE A 34 -4.20 -1.49 5.51
CA PHE A 34 -5.52 -1.98 5.85
C PHE A 34 -5.96 -3.01 4.82
N THR A 35 -6.63 -4.07 5.28
CA THR A 35 -7.31 -5.03 4.41
C THR A 35 -8.73 -4.52 4.18
N LYS A 36 -9.08 -4.17 2.94
CA LYS A 36 -10.42 -3.69 2.61
C LYS A 36 -10.95 -4.40 1.36
N LYS A 37 -12.25 -4.68 1.37
CA LYS A 37 -12.98 -5.23 0.22
C LYS A 37 -13.48 -4.10 -0.67
N PHE A 38 -13.29 -4.25 -1.97
CA PHE A 38 -13.80 -3.37 -3.01
C PHE A 38 -14.66 -4.20 -3.96
N TYR A 39 -15.75 -3.61 -4.42
CA TYR A 39 -16.56 -4.18 -5.48
C TYR A 39 -16.05 -3.66 -6.83
N TRP A 40 -15.72 -4.58 -7.73
CA TRP A 40 -15.24 -4.29 -9.07
C TRP A 40 -16.37 -4.47 -10.07
N VAL A 41 -16.85 -3.33 -10.57
CA VAL A 41 -18.05 -3.26 -11.42
C VAL A 41 -17.83 -3.94 -12.78
N GLU A 42 -16.65 -3.82 -13.39
CA GLU A 42 -16.38 -4.36 -14.72
C GLU A 42 -16.33 -5.90 -14.77
N GLN A 43 -15.93 -6.55 -13.67
CA GLN A 43 -15.77 -8.01 -13.57
C GLN A 43 -16.80 -8.61 -12.62
N ASP A 44 -17.77 -7.81 -12.17
CA ASP A 44 -18.83 -8.16 -11.23
C ASP A 44 -18.34 -9.02 -10.03
N CYS A 45 -17.23 -8.60 -9.42
CA CYS A 45 -16.58 -9.39 -8.38
C CYS A 45 -16.11 -8.54 -7.19
N TRP A 46 -15.94 -9.20 -6.04
CA TRP A 46 -15.40 -8.58 -4.83
C TRP A 46 -13.91 -8.89 -4.69
N VAL A 47 -13.09 -7.85 -4.66
CA VAL A 47 -11.64 -7.97 -4.50
C VAL A 47 -11.22 -7.51 -3.11
N SER A 48 -10.46 -8.35 -2.42
CA SER A 48 -9.84 -7.98 -1.13
C SER A 48 -8.42 -7.49 -1.38
N LEU A 49 -8.11 -6.24 -1.01
CA LEU A 49 -6.81 -5.63 -1.24
C LEU A 49 -6.17 -5.15 0.08
N ASN A 50 -4.86 -5.35 0.18
CA ASN A 50 -4.00 -4.74 1.20
C ASN A 50 -3.53 -3.36 0.71
N ILE A 51 -4.18 -2.33 1.25
CA ILE A 51 -4.04 -0.96 0.78
C ILE A 51 -3.55 -0.04 1.88
N SER A 52 -2.72 0.93 1.51
CA SER A 52 -2.36 2.04 2.39
C SER A 52 -3.36 3.18 2.27
N ALA A 53 -3.43 4.07 3.26
CA ALA A 53 -4.26 5.28 3.17
C ALA A 53 -4.00 6.10 1.89
N ALA A 54 -2.74 6.12 1.41
CA ALA A 54 -2.39 6.77 0.15
C ALA A 54 -2.94 6.01 -1.08
N GLY A 55 -2.94 4.67 -1.03
CA GLY A 55 -3.56 3.84 -2.06
C GLY A 55 -5.08 4.05 -2.14
N LEU A 56 -5.74 4.19 -0.98
CA LEU A 56 -7.18 4.48 -0.93
C LEU A 56 -7.52 5.83 -1.59
N ARG A 57 -6.73 6.88 -1.31
CA ARG A 57 -6.88 8.18 -1.99
C ARG A 57 -6.68 8.09 -3.50
N THR A 58 -5.78 7.22 -3.95
CA THR A 58 -5.49 7.02 -5.38
C THR A 58 -6.67 6.37 -6.08
N ILE A 59 -7.26 5.32 -5.48
CA ILE A 59 -8.48 4.66 -5.97
C ILE A 59 -9.64 5.65 -6.04
N ASN A 60 -9.86 6.45 -5.00
CA ASN A 60 -10.97 7.42 -4.99
C ASN A 60 -10.81 8.52 -6.06
N LYS A 61 -9.57 8.83 -6.49
CA LYS A 61 -9.32 9.86 -7.51
C LYS A 61 -9.42 9.32 -8.93
N LEU A 62 -8.87 8.14 -9.20
CA LEU A 62 -8.74 7.58 -10.55
C LEU A 62 -9.85 6.57 -10.89
N GLY A 63 -10.52 6.02 -9.89
CA GLY A 63 -11.35 4.82 -10.03
C GLY A 63 -10.56 3.53 -9.73
N LEU A 64 -11.30 2.47 -9.42
CA LEU A 64 -10.73 1.18 -9.02
C LEU A 64 -10.02 0.49 -10.20
N ASP A 65 -10.65 0.46 -11.37
CA ASP A 65 -10.13 -0.22 -12.55
C ASP A 65 -8.78 0.38 -13.01
N ALA A 66 -8.74 1.70 -13.22
CA ALA A 66 -7.52 2.40 -13.61
C ALA A 66 -6.38 2.20 -12.58
N ALA A 67 -6.70 2.22 -11.29
CA ALA A 67 -5.71 1.99 -10.24
C ALA A 67 -5.16 0.56 -10.24
N ILE A 68 -6.00 -0.45 -10.51
CA ILE A 68 -5.58 -1.85 -10.64
C ILE A 68 -4.73 -2.04 -11.90
N LYS A 69 -5.11 -1.48 -13.05
CA LYS A 69 -4.33 -1.55 -14.29
C LYS A 69 -2.94 -0.93 -14.12
N MET A 70 -2.87 0.27 -13.52
CA MET A 70 -1.59 0.90 -13.20
C MET A 70 -0.74 0.09 -12.23
N ALA A 71 -1.36 -0.57 -11.24
CA ALA A 71 -0.66 -1.42 -10.29
C ALA A 71 -0.15 -2.73 -10.95
N ALA A 72 -0.90 -3.28 -11.90
CA ALA A 72 -0.53 -4.47 -12.67
C ALA A 72 0.66 -4.17 -13.58
N GLU A 73 0.62 -3.06 -14.32
CA GLU A 73 1.70 -2.61 -15.20
C GLU A 73 3.01 -2.40 -14.44
N LYS A 74 2.92 -1.86 -13.21
CA LYS A 74 4.08 -1.65 -12.33
C LYS A 74 4.52 -2.91 -11.57
N GLY A 75 3.80 -4.03 -11.69
CA GLY A 75 4.12 -5.29 -11.02
C GLY A 75 3.90 -5.28 -9.50
N TYR A 76 3.01 -4.43 -8.98
CA TYR A 76 2.67 -4.40 -7.55
C TYR A 76 1.62 -5.43 -7.14
N LEU A 77 0.87 -5.92 -8.14
CA LEU A 77 -0.02 -7.06 -8.02
C LEU A 77 0.79 -8.32 -8.32
N ASN A 78 1.53 -8.83 -7.34
CA ASN A 78 1.82 -10.26 -7.11
C ASN A 78 3.06 -10.46 -6.22
N ALA A 79 2.81 -11.00 -5.03
CA ALA A 79 3.48 -12.18 -4.47
C ALA A 79 2.54 -12.77 -3.40
#